data_AF-A0A1F3BVF5-F1
#
_entry.id   AF-A0A1F3BVF5-F1
#
_cell.length_a   1.000
_cell.length_b   1.000
_cell.length_c   1.000
_cell.angle_alpha   90.00
_cell.angle_beta   90.00
_cell.angle_gamma   90.00
#
_symmetry.space_group_name_H-M   'P 1'
#
loop_
_entity.id
_entity.type
_entity.pdbx_description
1 polymer ?
#
loop_
_entity_poly.entity_id
_entity_poly.type
_entity_poly.pdbx_seq_one_letter_code
_entity_poly.pdbx_strand_id
1 'polypeptide(L)'
;MLHGQANEETGASPQPNPTVLAGLVQPENVERHRNVFCDHYDHCLDEALRQTWPSWSCERCPMFARDPVSQAMRVGHEAVNRPEAQF
;
A
#
# COMPACT_ATOMS: atom_id res chain seq x y z
N MET A 1 -31.64 0.79 38.88
CA MET A 1 -31.51 -0.30 37.89
C MET A 1 -30.66 0.23 36.75
N LEU A 2 -29.53 -0.43 36.49
CA LEU A 2 -28.58 -0.12 35.42
C LEU A 2 -29.10 -0.70 34.09
N HIS A 3 -29.34 0.16 33.11
CA HIS A 3 -29.31 -0.19 31.68
C HIS A 3 -28.42 0.90 31.06
N GLY A 4 -27.20 0.67 30.59
CA GLY A 4 -26.67 -0.53 29.96
C GLY A 4 -26.94 -0.43 28.46
N GLN A 5 -25.96 0.13 27.73
CA GLN A 5 -25.47 -0.30 26.40
C GLN A 5 -24.75 0.87 25.71
N ALA A 6 -23.41 0.80 25.72
CA ALA A 6 -22.55 1.59 24.86
C ALA A 6 -22.76 1.09 23.43
N ASN A 7 -23.35 1.93 22.60
CA ASN A 7 -23.43 1.68 21.16
C ASN A 7 -22.10 2.15 20.57
N GLU A 8 -21.07 1.31 20.67
CA GLU A 8 -19.85 1.45 19.86
C GLU A 8 -20.20 1.08 18.43
N GLU A 9 -20.67 2.08 17.68
CA GLU A 9 -20.77 2.00 16.23
C GLU A 9 -19.38 1.66 15.70
N THR A 10 -19.19 0.42 15.27
CA THR A 10 -17.93 -0.09 14.73
C THR A 10 -17.71 0.53 13.35
N GLY A 11 -17.34 1.81 13.33
CA GLY A 11 -16.65 2.43 12.21
C GLY A 11 -15.23 1.88 12.19
N ALA A 12 -15.05 0.69 11.64
CA ALA A 12 -13.72 0.13 11.45
C ALA A 12 -12.96 1.04 10.46
N SER A 13 -12.12 1.93 10.99
CA SER A 13 -11.15 2.67 10.20
C SER A 13 -10.39 1.67 9.31
N PRO A 14 -10.14 2.00 8.02
CA PRO A 14 -9.43 1.10 7.13
C PRO A 14 -8.10 0.71 7.79
N GLN A 15 -7.90 -0.59 8.01
CA GLN A 15 -6.70 -1.08 8.70
C GLN A 15 -5.54 -1.25 7.71
N PRO A 16 -4.30 -1.00 8.14
CA PRO A 16 -3.10 -1.36 7.37
C PRO A 16 -3.06 -2.87 7.11
N ASN A 17 -2.56 -3.25 5.93
CA ASN A 17 -2.36 -4.65 5.55
C ASN A 17 -1.01 -4.81 4.82
N PRO A 18 0.12 -4.63 5.53
CA PRO A 18 1.44 -4.87 4.96
C PRO A 18 1.63 -6.36 4.69
N THR A 19 2.30 -6.70 3.60
CA THR A 19 2.58 -8.08 3.19
C THR A 19 4.07 -8.30 3.01
N VAL A 20 4.58 -9.41 3.55
CA VAL A 20 5.98 -9.83 3.38
C VAL A 20 6.30 -10.13 1.92
N LEU A 21 7.49 -9.74 1.49
CA LEU A 21 8.06 -10.15 0.21
C LEU A 21 9.24 -11.09 0.48
N ALA A 22 9.30 -12.20 -0.27
CA ALA A 22 10.26 -13.28 -0.05
C ALA A 22 11.73 -12.88 -0.26
N GLY A 23 11.99 -11.74 -0.92
CA GLY A 23 13.33 -11.24 -1.19
C GLY A 23 13.39 -9.72 -1.21
N LEU A 24 14.62 -9.20 -1.35
CA LEU A 24 14.84 -7.78 -1.52
C LEU A 24 14.16 -7.28 -2.80
N VAL A 25 13.47 -6.15 -2.68
CA VAL A 25 12.89 -5.47 -3.84
C VAL A 25 14.01 -4.72 -4.55
N GLN A 26 14.10 -4.92 -5.87
CA GLN A 26 14.99 -4.16 -6.75
C GLN A 26 14.63 -2.66 -6.66
N PRO A 27 15.59 -1.72 -6.61
CA PRO A 27 15.32 -0.29 -6.48
C PRO A 27 14.26 0.24 -7.45
N GLU A 28 14.25 -0.27 -8.68
CA GLU A 28 13.34 0.13 -9.77
C GLU A 28 11.89 -0.32 -9.54
N ASN A 29 11.65 -1.25 -8.61
CA ASN A 29 10.33 -1.82 -8.31
C ASN A 29 9.78 -1.38 -6.95
N VAL A 30 10.50 -0.54 -6.20
CA VAL A 30 10.06 -0.10 -4.86
C VAL A 30 8.69 0.57 -4.92
N GLU A 31 8.47 1.46 -5.89
CA GLU A 31 7.21 2.21 -6.05
C GLU A 31 6.02 1.31 -6.43
N ARG A 32 6.27 0.12 -6.99
CA ARG A 32 5.21 -0.85 -7.32
C ARG A 32 4.66 -1.54 -6.09
N HIS A 33 5.52 -1.77 -5.11
CA HIS A 33 5.19 -2.48 -3.87
C HIS A 33 4.87 -1.53 -2.72
N ARG A 34 5.48 -0.35 -2.70
CA ARG A 34 5.39 0.61 -1.61
C ARG A 34 4.95 1.95 -2.15
N ASN A 35 3.82 2.41 -1.65
CA ASN A 35 3.37 3.76 -1.89
C ASN A 35 3.73 4.60 -0.68
N VAL A 36 4.68 5.54 -0.83
CA VAL A 36 5.04 6.49 0.23
C VAL A 36 3.88 7.41 0.62
N PHE A 37 2.87 7.55 -0.25
CA PHE A 37 1.62 8.26 0.00
C PHE A 37 0.53 7.35 0.58
N CYS A 38 0.86 6.12 0.98
CA CYS A 38 -0.06 5.31 1.77
C CYS A 38 -0.26 5.97 3.13
N ASP A 39 -1.51 6.26 3.51
CA ASP A 39 -1.86 6.85 4.82
C ASP A 39 -1.39 6.01 6.02
N HIS A 40 -1.03 4.74 5.80
CA HIS A 40 -0.50 3.84 6.81
C HIS A 40 0.92 3.37 6.48
N TYR A 41 1.70 4.16 5.74
CA TYR A 41 3.06 3.80 5.35
C TYR A 41 3.94 3.49 6.58
N ASP A 42 3.92 4.37 7.58
CA ASP A 42 4.72 4.22 8.80
C ASP A 42 4.37 2.92 9.54
N HIS A 43 3.08 2.62 9.68
CA HIS A 43 2.65 1.36 10.29
C HIS A 43 3.09 0.13 9.48
N CYS A 44 3.05 0.21 8.14
CA CYS A 44 3.53 -0.88 7.29
C CYS A 44 5.04 -1.09 7.45
N LEU A 45 5.81 -0.01 7.58
CA LEU A 45 7.25 -0.03 7.82
C LEU A 45 7.56 -0.62 9.21
N ASP A 46 6.90 -0.14 10.25
CA ASP A 46 7.09 -0.60 11.62
C ASP A 46 6.86 -2.11 11.75
N GLU A 47 5.80 -2.61 11.13
CA GLU A 47 5.49 -4.03 11.13
C GLU A 47 6.54 -4.87 10.41
N ALA A 48 7.02 -4.40 9.25
CA ALA A 48 8.09 -5.08 8.51
C ALA A 48 9.41 -5.12 9.30
N LEU A 49 9.75 -4.03 10.00
CA LEU A 49 10.92 -3.97 10.88
C LEU A 49 10.76 -4.91 12.08
N ARG A 50 9.61 -4.88 12.75
CA ARG A 50 9.29 -5.71 13.92
C ARG A 50 9.37 -7.21 13.58
N GLN A 51 8.90 -7.59 12.40
CA GLN A 51 8.96 -8.97 11.92
C GLN A 51 10.27 -9.33 11.20
N THR A 52 11.21 -8.38 11.07
CA THR A 52 12.47 -8.57 10.35
C THR A 52 12.28 -9.09 8.92
N TRP A 53 11.27 -8.57 8.22
CA TRP A 53 10.99 -8.98 6.85
C TRP A 53 12.10 -8.51 5.90
N PRO A 54 12.54 -9.34 4.93
CA PRO A 54 13.51 -8.92 3.92
C PRO A 54 13.03 -7.70 3.13
N SER A 55 11.74 -7.66 2.82
CA SER A 55 11.06 -6.54 2.20
C SER A 55 9.55 -6.66 2.45
N TRP A 56 8.81 -5.59 2.16
CA TRP A 56 7.36 -5.54 2.30
C TRP A 56 6.67 -4.80 1.14
N SER A 57 5.38 -5.08 0.99
CA SER A 57 4.45 -4.39 0.11
C SER A 57 3.25 -3.85 0.90
N CYS A 58 2.76 -2.67 0.54
CA CYS A 58 1.49 -2.13 1.04
C CYS A 58 0.35 -2.25 0.01
N GLU A 59 0.51 -3.04 -1.07
CA GLU A 59 -0.50 -3.25 -2.12
C GLU A 59 -1.87 -3.73 -1.61
N ARG A 60 -1.89 -4.41 -0.46
CA ARG A 60 -3.14 -4.90 0.16
C ARG A 60 -3.78 -3.88 1.11
N CYS A 61 -3.15 -2.72 1.32
CA CYS A 61 -3.75 -1.66 2.13
C CYS A 61 -4.93 -1.02 1.37
N PRO A 62 -6.09 -0.78 2.02
CA PRO A 62 -7.25 -0.16 1.38
C PRO A 62 -6.99 1.21 0.75
N MET A 63 -5.96 1.92 1.24
CA MET A 63 -5.58 3.27 0.82
C MET A 63 -4.43 3.29 -0.20
N PHE A 64 -3.85 2.14 -0.54
CA PHE A 64 -2.64 2.05 -1.37
C PHE A 64 -2.75 2.75 -2.73
N ALA A 65 -3.95 2.78 -3.32
CA ALA A 65 -4.21 3.39 -4.62
C ALA A 65 -5.03 4.69 -4.55
N ARG A 66 -5.32 5.22 -3.36
CA ARG A 66 -6.19 6.41 -3.24
C ARG A 66 -5.47 7.72 -3.49
N ASP A 67 -4.15 7.73 -3.45
CA ASP A 67 -3.38 8.92 -3.76
C ASP A 67 -3.35 9.19 -5.29
N PRO A 68 -3.81 10.37 -5.76
CA PRO A 68 -3.85 10.71 -7.19
C PRO A 68 -2.47 10.69 -7.86
N VAL A 69 -1.40 11.01 -7.12
CA VAL A 69 -0.02 11.00 -7.63
C VAL A 69 0.43 9.56 -7.89
N SER A 70 0.13 8.65 -6.97
CA SER A 70 0.40 7.22 -7.10
C SER A 70 -0.40 6.54 -8.22
N GLN A 71 -1.60 7.04 -8.55
CA GLN A 71 -2.36 6.61 -9.73
C GLN A 71 -1.76 7.16 -11.02
N ALA A 72 -1.40 8.45 -11.06
CA ALA A 72 -0.80 9.08 -12.23
C ALA A 72 0.56 8.46 -12.61
N MET A 73 1.40 8.11 -11.63
CA MET A 73 2.67 7.43 -11.87
C MET A 73 2.51 6.03 -12.47
N ARG A 74 1.49 5.25 -12.06
CA ARG A 74 1.23 3.93 -12.63
C ARG A 74 0.85 3.99 -14.11
N VAL A 75 -0.02 4.93 -14.47
CA VAL A 75 -0.45 5.14 -15.86
C VAL A 75 0.73 5.60 -16.74
N GLY A 76 1.64 6.40 -16.20
CA GLY A 76 2.84 6.86 -16.92
C GLY A 76 3.77 5.72 -17.34
N HIS A 77 3.88 4.65 -16.54
CA HIS A 77 4.76 3.51 -16.84
C HIS A 77 4.18 2.54 -17.88
N GLU A 78 2.85 2.52 -18.05
CA GLU A 78 2.15 1.76 -19.09
C GLU A 78 2.23 2.45 -20.46
N ALA A 79 2.23 3.78 -20.49
CA ALA A 79 2.32 4.56 -21.73
C ALA A 79 3.67 4.43 -22.47
N VAL A 80 4.75 4.09 -21.77
CA VAL A 80 6.10 3.92 -22.35
C VAL A 80 6.28 2.55 -23.04
N ASN A 81 5.42 1.57 -22.78
CA ASN A 81 5.55 0.21 -23.32
C ASN A 81 4.67 -0.05 -24.57
N ARG A 82 4.32 1.00 -25.31
CA ARG A 82 3.63 0.85 -26.60
C ARG A 82 4.67 0.64 -27.69
N PRO A 83 4.77 -0.55 -28.34
CA PRO A 83 5.62 -0.68 -29.51
C PRO A 83 5.08 0.25 -30.58
N GLU A 84 5.89 1.21 -31.02
CA GLU A 84 5.58 2.05 -32.16
C GLU A 84 5.31 1.14 -33.36
N ALA A 85 4.03 1.05 -33.77
CA ALA A 85 3.68 0.46 -35.05
C ALA A 85 4.25 1.40 -36.12
N GLN A 86 5.38 0.96 -36.68
CA GLN A 86 6.09 1.59 -37.78
C GLN A 86 5.13 1.69 -38.97
N PHE A 87 4.98 2.92 -39.49
CA PHE A 87 4.27 3.22 -40.73
C PHE A 87 5.08 2.76 -41.96
#